data_AF-A0A496PQ71-F1
#
_entry.id   AF-A0A496PQ71-F1
#
_cell.length_a   1.000
_cell.length_b   1.000
_cell.length_c   1.000
_cell.angle_alpha   90.00
_cell.angle_beta   90.00
_cell.angle_gamma   90.00
#
_symmetry.space_group_name_H-M   'P 1'
#
loop_
_entity.id
_entity.type
_entity.pdbx_description
1 polymer ?
#
loop_
_entity_poly.entity_id
_entity_poly.type
_entity_poly.pdbx_seq_one_letter_code
_entity_poly.pdbx_strand_id
1 'polypeptide(L)'
;MQGIGGNVNKVKIEELKKLGLNRYEAVIIASKHARTLNTKRIRMLERMTEDPDIQIDSRKVSMTALLELLDGKVKFKRSDSM
;
A
#
# COMPACT_ATOMS: atom_id res chain seq x y z
N MET A 1 -22.24 -7.08 22.16
CA MET A 1 -21.89 -6.64 20.79
C MET A 1 -20.76 -7.53 20.29
N GLN A 2 -21.04 -8.38 19.31
CA GLN A 2 -20.08 -9.29 18.71
C GLN A 2 -19.00 -8.49 17.96
N GLY A 3 -17.74 -8.91 18.13
CA GLY A 3 -16.58 -8.22 17.59
C GLY A 3 -16.53 -8.26 16.07
N ILE A 4 -16.37 -7.09 15.46
CA ILE A 4 -15.96 -6.97 14.06
C ILE A 4 -14.43 -7.05 14.04
N GLY A 5 -13.91 -8.25 14.30
CA GLY A 5 -12.54 -8.60 13.92
C GLY A 5 -12.49 -8.69 12.41
N GLY A 6 -12.44 -7.53 11.74
CA GLY A 6 -12.22 -7.46 10.30
C GLY A 6 -11.01 -8.32 9.98
N ASN A 7 -11.19 -9.27 9.06
CA ASN A 7 -10.16 -10.20 8.64
C ASN A 7 -8.98 -9.38 8.10
N VAL A 8 -8.02 -9.07 8.97
CA VAL A 8 -6.76 -8.49 8.56
C VAL A 8 -6.14 -9.59 7.73
N ASN A 9 -6.26 -9.51 6.41
CA ASN A 9 -5.50 -10.34 5.50
C ASN A 9 -4.03 -10.14 5.87
N LYS A 10 -3.52 -10.96 6.77
CA LYS A 10 -2.14 -10.90 7.22
C LYS A 10 -1.33 -11.37 6.04
N VAL A 11 -0.73 -10.43 5.32
CA VAL A 11 0.30 -10.74 4.33
C VAL A 11 1.35 -11.57 5.04
N LYS A 12 1.57 -12.79 4.55
CA LYS A 12 2.61 -13.66 5.11
C LYS A 12 3.94 -13.15 4.60
N ILE A 13 4.93 -13.03 5.49
CA ILE A 13 6.26 -12.54 5.11
C ILE A 13 6.92 -13.38 4.00
N GLU A 14 6.54 -14.67 3.92
CA GLU A 14 7.00 -15.60 2.90
C GLU A 14 6.47 -15.24 1.49
N GLU A 15 5.36 -14.52 1.38
CA GLU A 15 4.85 -14.07 0.07
C GLU A 15 5.74 -13.01 -0.55
N LEU A 16 6.47 -12.23 0.26
CA LEU A 16 7.43 -11.25 -0.24
C LEU A 16 8.61 -11.89 -0.98
N LYS A 17 8.91 -13.17 -0.71
CA LYS A 17 9.94 -13.91 -1.44
C LYS A 17 9.60 -14.07 -2.93
N LYS A 18 8.31 -14.05 -3.29
CA LYS A 18 7.85 -14.13 -4.69
C LYS A 18 8.30 -12.94 -5.54
N LEU A 19 8.66 -11.83 -4.90
CA LEU A 19 9.10 -10.60 -5.57
C LEU A 19 10.58 -10.63 -5.99
N GLY A 20 11.34 -11.66 -5.61
CA GLY A 20 12.79 -11.67 -5.82
C GLY A 20 13.53 -10.60 -5.01
N LEU A 21 12.88 -10.07 -3.96
CA LEU A 21 13.39 -9.04 -3.06
C LEU A 21 13.74 -9.64 -1.71
N ASN A 22 14.74 -9.07 -1.05
CA ASN A 22 14.89 -9.29 0.38
C ASN A 22 13.80 -8.55 1.17
N ARG A 23 13.58 -8.95 2.42
CA ARG A 23 12.51 -8.41 3.27
C ARG A 23 12.62 -6.89 3.46
N TYR A 24 13.83 -6.36 3.57
CA TYR A 24 14.06 -4.93 3.78
C TYR A 24 13.80 -4.12 2.52
N GLU A 25 14.23 -4.60 1.36
CA GLU A 25 13.93 -3.99 0.06
C GLU A 25 12.43 -3.88 -0.17
N ALA A 26 11.69 -4.97 0.07
CA ALA A 26 10.24 -4.98 -0.06
C ALA A 26 9.57 -3.94 0.84
N VAL A 27 10.01 -3.81 2.10
CA VAL A 27 9.50 -2.81 3.04
C VAL A 27 9.83 -1.39 2.58
N ILE A 28 11.04 -1.13 2.09
CA ILE A 28 11.45 0.19 1.60
C ILE A 28 10.60 0.58 0.38
N ILE A 29 10.42 -0.32 -0.58
CA ILE A 29 9.63 -0.09 -1.79
C ILE A 29 8.16 0.15 -1.42
N ALA A 30 7.57 -0.71 -0.60
CA ALA A 30 6.19 -0.55 -0.13
C ALA A 30 6.00 0.76 0.63
N SER A 31 6.97 1.18 1.46
CA SER A 31 6.91 2.44 2.22
C SER A 31 6.98 3.66 1.32
N LYS A 32 7.86 3.65 0.30
CA LYS A 32 7.92 4.73 -0.71
C LYS A 32 6.59 4.85 -1.45
N HIS A 33 6.02 3.73 -1.87
CA HIS A 33 4.72 3.70 -2.55
C HIS A 33 3.57 4.15 -1.64
N ALA A 34 3.55 3.72 -0.37
CA ALA A 34 2.57 4.13 0.62
C ALA A 34 2.56 5.66 0.83
N ARG A 35 3.73 6.32 0.80
CA ARG A 35 3.81 7.79 0.85
C ARG A 35 3.11 8.42 -0.35
N THR A 36 3.34 7.90 -1.56
CA THR A 36 2.65 8.36 -2.78
C THR A 36 1.13 8.17 -2.67
N LEU A 37 0.66 7.02 -2.20
CA LEU A 37 -0.77 6.76 -1.96
C LEU A 37 -1.35 7.74 -0.93
N ASN A 38 -0.62 8.03 0.14
CA ASN A 38 -1.05 8.95 1.17
C ASN A 38 -1.16 10.39 0.65
N THR A 39 -0.19 10.85 -0.14
CA THR A 39 -0.26 12.16 -0.81
C THR A 39 -1.48 12.26 -1.72
N LYS A 40 -1.78 11.21 -2.50
CA LYS A 40 -3.00 11.17 -3.32
C LYS A 40 -4.27 11.22 -2.46
N ARG A 41 -4.31 10.48 -1.35
CA ARG A 41 -5.44 10.48 -0.41
C ARG A 41 -5.68 11.85 0.21
N ILE A 42 -4.63 12.55 0.64
CA ILE A 42 -4.75 13.91 1.18
C ILE A 42 -5.35 14.86 0.14
N ARG A 43 -4.87 14.83 -1.11
CA ARG A 43 -5.45 15.64 -2.20
C ARG A 43 -6.91 15.30 -2.51
N MET A 44 -7.29 14.02 -2.37
CA MET A 44 -8.70 13.62 -2.52
C MET A 44 -9.56 14.15 -1.37
N LEU A 45 -9.06 14.09 -0.14
CA LEU A 45 -9.74 14.65 1.04
C LEU A 45 -9.96 16.16 0.90
N GLU A 46 -8.96 16.89 0.41
CA GLU A 46 -9.08 18.34 0.16
C GLU A 46 -10.17 18.67 -0.86
N ARG A 47 -10.42 17.79 -1.84
CA ARG A 47 -11.47 17.96 -2.86
C ARG A 47 -12.86 17.50 -2.41
N MET A 48 -12.98 16.76 -1.31
CA MET A 48 -14.29 16.32 -0.81
C MET A 48 -15.20 17.48 -0.38
N THR A 49 -14.62 18.64 -0.08
CA THR A 49 -15.38 19.87 0.20
C THR A 49 -16.11 20.38 -1.04
N GLU A 50 -15.58 20.12 -2.23
CA GLU A 50 -16.13 20.52 -3.53
C GLU A 50 -17.02 19.44 -4.14
N ASP A 51 -16.70 18.16 -3.90
CA ASP A 51 -17.41 16.99 -4.41
C ASP A 51 -17.63 15.95 -3.29
N PRO A 52 -18.80 15.97 -2.64
CA PRO A 52 -19.13 15.06 -1.53
C PRO A 52 -19.20 13.57 -1.93
N ASP A 53 -19.29 13.26 -3.22
CA ASP A 53 -19.45 11.88 -3.70
C ASP A 53 -18.12 11.13 -3.84
N ILE A 54 -16.97 11.83 -3.67
CA ILE A 54 -15.64 11.22 -3.71
C ILE A 54 -15.53 10.11 -2.64
N GLN A 55 -15.38 8.87 -3.11
CA GLN A 55 -15.14 7.70 -2.26
C GLN A 55 -13.66 7.55 -1.97
N ILE A 56 -13.30 7.51 -0.68
CA ILE A 56 -11.93 7.30 -0.23
C ILE A 56 -11.81 5.92 0.42
N ASP A 57 -10.88 5.12 -0.08
CA ASP A 57 -10.52 3.84 0.51
C ASP A 57 -10.07 4.03 1.97
N SER A 58 -10.78 3.39 2.91
CA SER A 58 -10.51 3.48 4.34
C SER A 58 -9.34 2.60 4.81
N ARG A 59 -8.84 1.70 3.96
CA ARG A 59 -7.71 0.82 4.31
C ARG A 59 -6.45 1.63 4.60
N LYS A 60 -5.60 1.10 5.49
CA LYS A 60 -4.29 1.70 5.77
C LYS A 60 -3.45 1.72 4.49
N VAL A 61 -2.91 2.89 4.13
CA VAL A 61 -2.10 3.08 2.91
C VAL A 61 -0.89 2.14 2.85
N SER A 62 -0.30 1.80 4.00
CA SER A 62 0.80 0.83 4.08
C SER A 62 0.36 -0.59 3.72
N MET A 63 -0.85 -0.98 4.12
CA MET A 63 -1.41 -2.28 3.77
C MET A 63 -1.75 -2.35 2.28
N THR A 64 -2.40 -1.30 1.74
CA THR A 64 -2.70 -1.20 0.32
C THR A 64 -1.41 -1.24 -0.51
N ALA A 65 -0.37 -0.51 -0.11
CA ALA A 65 0.90 -0.51 -0.81
C ALA A 65 1.59 -1.88 -0.80
N LEU A 66 1.52 -2.62 0.31
CA LEU A 66 2.09 -3.97 0.41
C LEU A 66 1.36 -4.95 -0.51
N LEU A 67 0.02 -4.87 -0.56
CA LEU A 67 -0.79 -5.68 -1.47
C LEU A 67 -0.52 -5.34 -2.94
N GLU A 68 -0.45 -4.05 -3.29
CA GLU A 68 -0.13 -3.63 -4.66
C GLU A 68 1.27 -4.04 -5.08
N LEU A 69 2.24 -4.05 -4.15
CA LEU A 69 3.57 -4.56 -4.40
C LEU A 69 3.55 -6.06 -4.68
N LEU A 70 2.82 -6.85 -3.88
CA LEU A 70 2.65 -8.30 -4.08
C LEU A 70 1.94 -8.65 -5.38
N ASP A 71 0.96 -7.83 -5.78
CA ASP A 71 0.24 -7.95 -7.04
C ASP A 71 1.09 -7.53 -8.27
N GLY A 72 2.32 -7.05 -8.07
CA GLY A 72 3.19 -6.57 -9.15
C GLY A 72 2.76 -5.23 -9.77
N LYS A 73 1.86 -4.48 -9.12
CA LYS A 73 1.37 -3.17 -9.59
C LYS A 73 2.36 -2.03 -9.33
N VAL A 74 3.34 -2.25 -8.45
CA VAL A 74 4.35 -1.26 -8.09
C VAL A 74 5.60 -1.43 -8.95
N LYS A 75 5.91 -0.42 -9.77
CA LYS A 75 7.17 -0.35 -10.53
C LYS A 75 8.27 0.23 -9.64
N PHE A 76 9.41 -0.45 -9.58
CA PHE A 76 10.59 0.03 -8.86
C PHE A 76 11.87 -0.34 -9.63
N LYS A 77 12.95 0.41 -9.40
CA LYS A 77 14.30 0.09 -9.90
C LYS A 77 15.17 -0.34 -8.72
N ARG A 78 15.96 -1.39 -8.88
CA ARG A 78 17.00 -1.76 -7.92
C ARG A 78 18.24 -0.91 -8.19
N SER A 79 18.89 -0.45 -7.13
CA SER A 79 20.15 0.31 -7.20
C SER A 79 21.28 -0.51 -7.80
N ASP A 80 21.24 -1.83 -7.59
CA ASP A 80 22.32 -2.75 -7.95
C ASP A 80 22.27 -3.18 -9.43
N SER A 81 21.37 -2.55 -10.20
CA SER A 81 21.22 -2.73 -11.65
C SER A 81 21.97 -1.66 -12.45
N MET A 82 22.95 -1.00 -11.83
CA MET A 82 23.81 0.03 -12.42
C MET A 82 25.26 -0.41 -12.39
#